data_AF-A0AAJ1XAZ8-F1
#
_entry.id   AF-A0AAJ1XAZ8-F1
#
_cell.length_a   1.000
_cell.length_b   1.000
_cell.length_c   1.000
_cell.angle_alpha   90.00
_cell.angle_beta   90.00
_cell.angle_gamma   90.00
#
_symmetry.space_group_name_H-M   'P 1'
#
loop_
_entity.id
_entity.type
_entity.pdbx_description
1 polymer ?
#
loop_
_entity_poly.entity_id
_entity_poly.type
_entity_poly.pdbx_seq_one_letter_code
_entity_poly.pdbx_strand_id
1 'polypeptide(L)'
;MADDDVIAPPTRTVLVRGEKVVVGPLRLEQIGPFITASRTIIARVAMMAGVVEGADRAAVGAILLDLLEQDSNEIAAALGVAIGRKAEWVAGATLDEIADLLEAVVGLNRDFFALRLRRLLLQAKLPAEESTASLT
;
A
#
# COMPACT_ATOMS: atom_id res chain seq x y z
N MET A 1 -27.30 18.70 -21.93
CA MET A 1 -26.99 18.31 -20.55
C MET A 1 -25.75 17.44 -20.65
N ALA A 2 -24.59 17.97 -20.29
CA ALA A 2 -23.36 17.19 -20.32
C ALA A 2 -23.40 16.25 -19.11
N ASP A 3 -23.34 14.94 -19.38
CA ASP A 3 -22.97 13.97 -18.35
C ASP A 3 -21.60 14.40 -17.83
N ASP A 4 -21.53 14.80 -16.57
CA ASP A 4 -20.27 14.81 -15.83
C ASP A 4 -19.82 13.35 -15.80
N ASP A 5 -18.95 13.00 -16.75
CA ASP A 5 -18.25 11.72 -16.79
C ASP A 5 -17.44 11.60 -15.50
N VAL A 6 -18.05 11.02 -14.47
CA VAL A 6 -17.38 10.68 -13.22
C VAL A 6 -16.32 9.66 -13.59
N ILE A 7 -15.07 10.10 -13.69
CA ILE A 7 -13.93 9.22 -13.90
C ILE A 7 -13.87 8.30 -12.68
N ALA A 8 -14.39 7.08 -12.85
CA ALA A 8 -14.34 6.07 -11.81
C ALA A 8 -12.88 5.86 -11.37
N PRO A 9 -12.62 5.69 -10.06
CA PRO A 9 -11.26 5.43 -9.60
C PRO A 9 -10.68 4.22 -10.34
N PRO A 10 -9.39 4.24 -10.70
CA PRO A 10 -8.77 3.14 -11.43
C PRO A 10 -8.90 1.85 -10.61
N THR A 11 -9.33 0.77 -11.25
CA THR A 11 -9.40 -0.56 -10.64
C THR A 11 -8.56 -1.56 -11.42
N ARG A 12 -8.14 -2.64 -10.76
CA ARG A 12 -7.49 -3.79 -11.38
C ARG A 12 -8.22 -5.05 -10.95
N THR A 13 -8.43 -5.98 -11.88
CA THR A 13 -8.96 -7.30 -11.54
C THR A 13 -7.81 -8.28 -11.45
N VAL A 14 -7.68 -8.96 -10.32
CA VAL A 14 -6.71 -10.06 -10.08
C VAL A 14 -7.47 -11.35 -9.81
N LEU A 15 -6.89 -12.49 -10.18
CA LEU A 15 -7.44 -13.81 -9.86
C LEU A 15 -6.78 -14.29 -8.57
N VAL A 16 -7.57 -14.54 -7.53
CA VAL A 16 -7.06 -15.04 -6.25
C VAL A 16 -7.95 -16.19 -5.82
N ARG A 17 -7.35 -17.37 -5.64
CA ARG A 17 -8.04 -18.62 -5.29
C ARG A 17 -9.16 -18.96 -6.29
N GLY A 18 -8.96 -18.65 -7.56
CA GLY A 18 -9.95 -18.82 -8.63
C GLY A 18 -11.09 -17.80 -8.62
N GLU A 19 -11.13 -16.84 -7.69
CA GLU A 19 -12.10 -15.75 -7.65
C GLU A 19 -11.54 -14.49 -8.32
N LYS A 20 -12.36 -13.81 -9.12
CA LYS A 20 -12.02 -12.46 -9.63
C LYS A 20 -12.20 -11.45 -8.51
N VAL A 21 -11.09 -10.86 -8.06
CA VAL A 21 -11.07 -9.80 -7.05
C VAL A 21 -10.83 -8.46 -7.74
N VAL A 22 -11.76 -7.52 -7.57
CA VAL A 22 -11.60 -6.14 -8.05
C VAL A 22 -10.90 -5.34 -6.97
N VAL A 23 -9.68 -4.91 -7.26
CA VAL A 23 -8.85 -4.07 -6.40
C VAL A 23 -9.02 -2.62 -6.83
N GLY A 24 -9.26 -1.73 -5.86
CA GLY A 24 -9.33 -0.29 -6.06
C GLY A 24 -8.42 0.46 -5.09
N PRO A 25 -8.38 1.79 -5.16
CA PRO A 25 -7.67 2.60 -4.17
C PRO A 25 -8.25 2.39 -2.77
N LEU A 26 -7.40 2.49 -1.75
CA LEU A 26 -7.83 2.41 -0.35
C LEU A 26 -8.82 3.53 -0.04
N ARG A 27 -9.94 3.16 0.57
CA ARG A 27 -10.93 4.10 1.10
C ARG A 27 -10.47 4.66 2.43
N LEU A 28 -11.02 5.81 2.81
CA LEU A 28 -10.68 6.46 4.07
C LEU A 28 -10.91 5.54 5.27
N GLU A 29 -12.02 4.77 5.30
CA GLU A 29 -12.28 3.84 6.40
C GLU A 29 -11.26 2.69 6.49
N GLN A 30 -10.58 2.37 5.39
CA GLN A 30 -9.58 1.30 5.34
C GLN A 30 -8.20 1.74 5.82
N ILE A 31 -7.90 3.04 5.85
CA ILE A 31 -6.54 3.55 6.16
C ILE A 31 -6.09 3.14 7.56
N GLY A 32 -6.89 3.36 8.59
CA GLY A 32 -6.52 3.02 9.97
C GLY A 32 -6.21 1.54 10.16
N PRO A 33 -7.12 0.63 9.77
CA PRO A 33 -6.87 -0.82 9.81
C PRO A 33 -5.68 -1.24 8.95
N PHE A 34 -5.54 -0.70 7.74
CA PHE A 34 -4.45 -1.05 6.82
C PHE A 34 -3.08 -0.67 7.38
N ILE A 35 -2.93 0.55 7.91
CA ILE A 35 -1.69 1.02 8.53
C ILE A 35 -1.36 0.20 9.79
N THR A 36 -2.39 -0.20 10.53
CA THR A 36 -2.20 -1.04 11.73
C THR A 36 -1.67 -2.41 11.36
N ALA A 37 -2.28 -3.07 10.37
CA ALA A 37 -1.85 -4.36 9.86
C ALA A 37 -0.46 -4.30 9.20
N SER A 38 -0.11 -3.17 8.56
CA SER A 38 1.16 -3.03 7.84
C SER A 38 2.32 -2.50 8.69
N ARG A 39 2.12 -2.26 9.99
CA ARG A 39 3.09 -1.49 10.82
C ARG A 39 4.47 -2.15 10.89
N THR A 40 4.52 -3.45 11.12
CA THR A 40 5.77 -4.22 11.22
C THR A 40 6.46 -4.31 9.87
N ILE A 41 5.69 -4.62 8.81
CA ILE A 41 6.15 -4.67 7.42
C ILE A 41 6.79 -3.33 7.02
N ILE A 42 6.10 -2.20 7.26
CA ILE A 42 6.62 -0.87 6.93
C ILE A 42 7.93 -0.59 7.66
N ALA A 43 8.01 -0.89 8.96
CA ALA A 43 9.21 -0.68 9.76
C ALA A 43 10.38 -1.54 9.24
N ARG A 44 10.12 -2.81 8.93
CA ARG A 44 11.13 -3.74 8.41
C ARG A 44 11.62 -3.33 7.02
N VAL A 45 10.71 -3.02 6.10
CA VAL A 45 11.05 -2.53 4.76
C VAL A 45 11.87 -1.24 4.84
N ALA A 46 11.54 -0.31 5.75
CA ALA A 46 12.32 0.90 5.95
C ALA A 46 13.76 0.62 6.43
N MET A 47 13.95 -0.35 7.32
CA MET A 47 15.29 -0.78 7.76
C MET A 47 16.08 -1.45 6.63
N MET A 48 15.39 -2.15 5.73
CA MET A 48 16.00 -2.93 4.65
C MET A 48 16.22 -2.15 3.35
N ALA A 49 15.55 -1.01 3.14
CA ALA A 49 15.56 -0.28 1.87
C ALA A 49 16.98 0.03 1.36
N GLY A 50 17.89 0.47 2.25
CA GLY A 50 19.29 0.73 1.89
C GLY A 50 20.16 -0.51 1.72
N VAL A 51 19.70 -1.69 2.16
CA VAL A 51 20.40 -2.99 2.03
C VAL A 51 20.07 -3.64 0.69
N VAL A 52 18.83 -3.50 0.22
CA VAL A 52 18.38 -4.06 -1.06
C VAL A 52 19.01 -3.33 -2.25
N GLU A 53 19.31 -2.04 -2.09
CA GLU A 53 20.04 -1.24 -3.08
C GLU A 53 21.51 -1.70 -3.18
N GLY A 54 21.80 -2.59 -4.14
CA GLY A 54 23.15 -3.12 -4.40
C GLY A 54 23.38 -4.56 -3.95
N ALA A 55 22.38 -5.21 -3.34
CA ALA A 55 22.42 -6.63 -3.02
C ALA A 55 22.35 -7.51 -4.27
N ASP A 56 23.02 -8.66 -4.23
CA ASP A 56 22.84 -9.68 -5.26
C ASP A 56 21.47 -10.38 -5.14
N ARG A 57 21.11 -11.16 -6.16
CA ARG A 57 19.80 -11.84 -6.21
C ARG A 57 19.58 -12.81 -5.05
N ALA A 58 20.64 -13.46 -4.56
CA ALA A 58 20.52 -14.43 -3.48
C ALA A 58 20.24 -13.73 -2.14
N ALA A 59 20.91 -12.61 -1.87
CA ALA A 59 20.67 -11.78 -0.71
C ALA A 59 19.26 -11.18 -0.72
N VAL A 60 18.79 -10.67 -1.86
CA VAL A 60 17.40 -10.20 -2.00
C VAL A 60 16.39 -11.33 -1.75
N GLY A 61 16.65 -12.53 -2.28
CA GLY A 61 15.82 -13.70 -2.03
C GLY A 61 15.74 -14.07 -0.55
N ALA A 62 16.86 -14.07 0.17
CA ALA A 62 16.89 -14.35 1.61
C ALA A 62 16.11 -13.32 2.43
N ILE A 63 16.22 -12.03 2.10
CA ILE A 63 15.46 -10.95 2.74
C ILE A 63 13.95 -11.14 2.53
N LEU A 64 13.54 -11.50 1.30
CA LEU A 64 12.12 -11.76 1.01
C LEU A 64 11.59 -12.97 1.78
N LEU A 65 12.37 -14.04 1.90
CA LEU A 65 11.99 -15.21 2.67
C LEU A 65 11.87 -14.90 4.17
N ASP A 66 12.80 -14.12 4.75
CA ASP A 66 12.70 -13.65 6.14
C ASP A 66 11.44 -12.81 6.36
N LEU A 67 11.15 -11.87 5.45
CA LEU A 67 9.92 -11.06 5.52
C LEU A 67 8.66 -11.94 5.48
N LEU A 68 8.61 -12.94 4.59
CA LEU A 68 7.48 -13.86 4.51
C LEU A 68 7.33 -14.73 5.76
N GLU A 69 8.44 -15.22 6.31
CA GLU A 69 8.44 -16.02 7.54
C GLU A 69 7.91 -15.20 8.73
N GLN A 70 8.38 -13.96 8.87
CA GLN A 70 8.11 -13.12 10.05
C GLN A 70 6.77 -12.38 9.98
N ASP A 71 6.32 -11.99 8.78
CA ASP A 71 5.20 -11.05 8.61
C ASP A 71 4.06 -11.60 7.72
N SER A 72 4.02 -12.92 7.44
CA SER A 72 2.97 -13.51 6.58
C SER A 72 1.54 -13.22 7.05
N ASN A 73 1.29 -13.22 8.36
CA ASN A 73 -0.03 -12.92 8.93
C ASN A 73 -0.41 -11.46 8.73
N GLU A 74 0.54 -10.56 8.94
CA GLU A 74 0.41 -9.11 8.76
C GLU A 74 0.19 -8.76 7.28
N ILE A 75 0.88 -9.45 6.37
CA ILE A 75 0.67 -9.32 4.92
C ILE A 75 -0.76 -9.72 4.58
N ALA A 76 -1.22 -10.89 5.04
CA ALA A 76 -2.57 -11.37 4.80
C ALA A 76 -3.64 -10.42 5.38
N ALA A 77 -3.41 -9.89 6.58
CA ALA A 77 -4.31 -8.94 7.21
C ALA A 77 -4.39 -7.61 6.44
N ALA A 78 -3.26 -7.04 6.03
CA ALA A 78 -3.21 -5.79 5.27
C ALA A 78 -3.90 -5.93 3.91
N LEU A 79 -3.61 -7.00 3.18
CA LEU A 79 -4.26 -7.30 1.90
C LEU A 79 -5.77 -7.55 2.10
N GLY A 80 -6.15 -8.28 3.15
CA GLY A 80 -7.55 -8.51 3.51
C GLY A 80 -8.32 -7.20 3.72
N VAL A 81 -7.73 -6.25 4.45
CA VAL A 81 -8.29 -4.90 4.58
C VAL A 81 -8.45 -4.23 3.23
N ALA A 82 -7.42 -4.28 2.37
CA ALA A 82 -7.43 -3.60 1.07
C ALA A 82 -8.55 -4.08 0.14
N ILE A 83 -8.83 -5.40 0.12
CA ILE A 83 -9.87 -5.99 -0.75
C ILE A 83 -11.19 -6.30 -0.04
N GLY A 84 -11.33 -5.95 1.24
CA GLY A 84 -12.54 -6.24 2.01
C GLY A 84 -12.78 -7.74 2.23
N ARG A 85 -11.72 -8.53 2.41
CA ARG A 85 -11.77 -9.96 2.72
C ARG A 85 -11.15 -10.23 4.11
N LYS A 86 -11.48 -11.39 4.68
CA LYS A 86 -10.87 -11.87 5.92
C LYS A 86 -9.40 -12.26 5.67
N ALA A 87 -8.53 -12.05 6.65
CA ALA A 87 -7.11 -12.37 6.54
C ALA A 87 -6.89 -13.87 6.24
N GLU A 88 -7.68 -14.75 6.86
CA GLU A 88 -7.58 -16.20 6.67
C GLU A 88 -7.96 -16.63 5.24
N TRP A 89 -8.81 -15.85 4.57
CA TRP A 89 -9.13 -16.08 3.17
C TRP A 89 -7.93 -15.76 2.28
N VAL A 90 -7.23 -14.66 2.57
CA VAL A 90 -6.00 -14.26 1.86
C VAL A 90 -4.87 -15.24 2.12
N ALA A 91 -4.66 -15.66 3.38
CA ALA A 91 -3.62 -16.61 3.77
C ALA A 91 -3.74 -17.99 3.08
N GLY A 92 -4.91 -18.33 2.57
CA GLY A 92 -5.12 -19.56 1.78
C GLY A 92 -4.77 -19.44 0.29
N ALA A 93 -4.26 -18.30 -0.17
CA ALA A 93 -3.81 -18.10 -1.54
C ALA A 93 -2.36 -18.59 -1.73
N THR A 94 -1.99 -18.88 -2.97
CA THR A 94 -0.60 -19.19 -3.34
C THR A 94 0.27 -17.93 -3.29
N LEU A 95 1.59 -18.10 -3.18
CA LEU A 95 2.51 -16.96 -3.17
C LEU A 95 2.46 -16.12 -4.45
N ASP A 96 2.20 -16.76 -5.59
CA ASP A 96 2.06 -16.08 -6.89
C ASP A 96 0.82 -15.17 -6.89
N GLU A 97 -0.33 -15.69 -6.44
CA GLU A 97 -1.57 -14.90 -6.29
C GLU A 97 -1.42 -13.76 -5.26
N ILE A 98 -0.65 -13.98 -4.18
CA ILE A 98 -0.33 -12.93 -3.21
C ILE A 98 0.56 -11.85 -3.82
N ALA A 99 1.54 -12.22 -4.65
CA ALA A 99 2.41 -11.27 -5.34
C ALA A 99 1.60 -10.39 -6.31
N ASP A 100 0.74 -10.99 -7.12
CA ASP A 100 -0.17 -10.27 -8.03
C ASP A 100 -1.10 -9.31 -7.26
N LEU A 101 -1.67 -9.78 -6.15
CA LEU A 101 -2.55 -8.98 -5.31
C LEU A 101 -1.80 -7.81 -4.66
N LEU A 102 -0.58 -8.05 -4.16
CA LEU A 102 0.28 -7.03 -3.58
C LEU A 102 0.64 -5.96 -4.63
N GLU A 103 1.01 -6.38 -5.84
CA GLU A 103 1.30 -5.46 -6.94
C GLU A 103 0.09 -4.61 -7.30
N ALA A 104 -1.11 -5.20 -7.36
CA ALA A 104 -2.33 -4.47 -7.63
C ALA A 104 -2.64 -3.43 -6.53
N VAL A 105 -2.56 -3.81 -5.26
CA VAL A 105 -2.81 -2.91 -4.12
C VAL A 105 -1.77 -1.80 -4.07
N VAL A 106 -0.48 -2.12 -4.12
CA VAL A 106 0.59 -1.12 -4.06
C VAL A 106 0.54 -0.21 -5.29
N GLY A 107 0.38 -0.77 -6.48
CA GLY A 107 0.35 -0.03 -7.74
C GLY A 107 -0.77 1.00 -7.79
N LEU A 108 -2.00 0.65 -7.39
CA LEU A 108 -3.14 1.56 -7.39
C LEU A 108 -3.04 2.67 -6.33
N ASN A 109 -2.28 2.44 -5.26
CA ASN A 109 -2.16 3.37 -4.15
C ASN A 109 -0.86 4.18 -4.16
N ARG A 110 0.14 3.77 -4.95
CA ARG A 110 1.48 4.39 -5.01
C ARG A 110 1.42 5.88 -5.31
N ASP A 111 0.67 6.28 -6.33
CA ASP A 111 0.61 7.69 -6.75
C ASP A 111 0.01 8.59 -5.67
N PHE A 112 -1.00 8.07 -4.95
CA PHE A 112 -1.57 8.78 -3.81
C PHE A 112 -0.52 8.98 -2.72
N PHE A 113 0.15 7.92 -2.27
CA PHE A 113 1.10 8.02 -1.14
C PHE A 113 2.40 8.72 -1.52
N ALA A 114 3.01 8.40 -2.66
CA ALA A 114 4.32 8.89 -3.05
C ALA A 114 4.29 10.34 -3.56
N LEU A 115 3.22 10.73 -4.27
CA LEU A 115 3.15 12.03 -4.96
C LEU A 115 2.08 12.94 -4.35
N ARG A 116 0.83 12.50 -4.29
CA ARG A 116 -0.29 13.38 -3.91
C ARG A 116 -0.24 13.75 -2.43
N LEU A 117 -0.11 12.78 -1.53
CA LEU A 117 -0.05 12.99 -0.10
C LEU A 117 1.18 13.83 0.28
N ARG A 118 2.35 13.51 -0.30
CA ARG A 118 3.57 14.31 -0.12
C ARG A 118 3.34 15.77 -0.53
N ARG A 119 2.72 16.01 -1.69
CA ARG A 119 2.41 17.38 -2.15
C ARG A 119 1.47 18.10 -1.19
N LEU A 120 0.41 17.45 -0.71
CA LEU A 120 -0.53 18.01 0.26
C LEU A 120 0.17 18.39 1.57
N LEU A 121 1.08 17.54 2.07
CA LEU A 121 1.87 17.81 3.27
C LEU A 121 2.83 18.99 3.07
N LEU A 122 3.49 19.09 1.92
CA LEU A 122 4.34 20.23 1.60
C LEU A 122 3.53 21.52 1.50
N GLN A 123 2.37 21.48 0.84
CA GLN A 123 1.46 22.63 0.75
C GLN A 123 0.90 23.03 2.12
N ALA A 124 0.66 22.10 3.04
CA ALA A 124 0.22 22.41 4.40
C ALA A 124 1.33 23.04 5.27
N LYS A 125 2.60 22.86 4.92
CA LYS A 125 3.72 23.55 5.58
C LYS A 125 3.87 25.03 5.14
N LEU A 126 3.52 25.37 3.90
CA LEU A 126 3.63 26.74 3.38
C LEU A 126 2.73 27.81 4.08
N PRO A 127 1.49 27.55 4.53
CA PRO A 127 0.65 28.59 5.16
C PRO A 127 1.07 28.97 6.59
N ALA A 128 2.06 28.30 7.19
CA ALA A 128 2.52 28.62 8.54
C ALA A 128 3.56 29.77 8.59
N GLU A 129 4.30 30.02 7.51
CA GLU A 129 5.38 31.04 7.50
C GLU A 129 4.89 32.45 7.09
N GLU A 130 3.75 32.58 6.40
CA GLU A 130 3.19 33.89 6.02
C GLU A 130 2.32 34.54 7.11
N SER A 131 1.85 33.78 8.12
CA SER A 131 0.96 34.33 9.16
C SER A 131 1.70 35.08 10.28
N THR A 132 3.03 35.04 10.35
CA THR A 132 3.82 35.72 11.39
C THR A 132 4.50 37.01 10.90
N ALA A 133 4.37 37.39 9.63
CA ALA A 133 5.06 38.54 9.04
C ALA A 133 4.27 39.87 9.10
N SER A 134 3.14 39.92 9.83
CA SER A 134 2.28 41.11 9.88
C SER A 134 1.91 41.49 11.32
N LEU A 135 2.90 41.59 12.21
CA LEU A 135 2.79 42.24 13.51
C LEU A 135 4.12 42.94 13.85
N THR A 136 4.37 44.09 13.21
CA THR A 136 5.33 45.12 13.66
C THR A 136 4.77 46.49 13.36
#